data_AF-A0A923KW94-F1
#
_entry.id   AF-A0A923KW94-F1
#
_cell.length_a   1.000
_cell.length_b   1.000
_cell.length_c   1.000
_cell.angle_alpha   90.00
_cell.angle_beta   90.00
_cell.angle_gamma   90.00
#
_symmetry.space_group_name_H-M   'P 1'
#
loop_
_entity.id
_entity.type
_entity.pdbx_description
1 polymer ?
#
loop_
_entity_poly.entity_id
_entity_poly.type
_entity_poly.pdbx_seq_one_letter_code
_entity_poly.pdbx_strand_id
1 'polypeptide(L)'
;MNIPMLKHSNRKREYNLYNQNQIDEVVYCYLFDAVSHRKLDQVVLGLDSAESHGYQAMGILHYLGVTKEFKGLFSDIELEKTIDLLSEKDGIYYSEIIDTLKSILQKSNDNKQI
;
A
#
# COMPACT_ATOMS: atom_id res chain seq x y z
N MET A 1 -2.16 -5.00 18.81
CA MET A 1 -1.17 -4.39 17.90
C MET A 1 -1.27 -2.86 17.99
N ASN A 2 -0.16 -2.13 17.86
CA ASN A 2 -0.19 -0.68 17.74
C ASN A 2 -0.07 -0.27 16.26
N ILE A 3 -1.14 0.24 15.67
CA ILE A 3 -1.12 0.79 14.31
C ILE A 3 -0.64 2.25 14.38
N PRO A 4 0.43 2.63 13.65
CA PRO A 4 0.92 3.99 13.61
C PRO A 4 -0.11 4.97 13.01
N MET A 5 0.05 6.25 13.30
CA MET A 5 -0.71 7.31 12.61
C MET A 5 -0.17 7.54 11.21
N LEU A 6 -1.06 7.81 10.26
CA LEU A 6 -0.72 8.27 8.91
C LEU A 6 -0.10 9.67 8.95
N LYS A 7 0.92 9.87 8.12
CA LYS A 7 1.66 11.13 8.00
C LYS A 7 1.64 11.62 6.55
N HIS A 8 0.50 12.15 6.13
CA HIS A 8 0.27 12.56 4.75
C HIS A 8 1.25 13.62 4.26
N SER A 9 1.66 13.47 3.00
CA SER A 9 2.43 14.47 2.27
C SER A 9 1.56 15.24 1.28
N ASN A 10 1.80 16.54 1.14
CA ASN A 10 1.14 17.37 0.11
C ASN A 10 1.62 17.03 -1.33
N ARG A 11 2.68 16.24 -1.47
CA ARG A 11 3.25 15.87 -2.78
C ARG A 11 2.47 14.71 -3.39
N LYS A 12 1.56 15.04 -4.30
CA LYS A 12 0.70 14.08 -5.03
C LYS A 12 1.22 13.64 -6.40
N ARG A 13 2.41 14.09 -6.82
CA ARG A 13 2.89 13.90 -8.21
C ARG A 13 3.02 12.42 -8.55
N GLU A 14 3.72 11.66 -7.71
CA GLU A 14 3.92 10.23 -7.90
C GLU A 14 2.59 9.47 -7.80
N TYR A 15 1.76 9.80 -6.80
CA TYR A 15 0.42 9.21 -6.67
C TYR A 15 -0.44 9.38 -7.94
N ASN A 16 -0.45 10.58 -8.51
CA ASN A 16 -1.24 10.87 -9.72
C ASN A 16 -0.67 10.26 -11.01
N LEU A 17 0.58 9.77 -11.00
CA LEU A 17 1.23 9.21 -12.19
C LEU A 17 0.79 7.78 -12.46
N TYR A 18 0.39 7.04 -11.42
CA TYR A 18 0.10 5.63 -11.50
C TYR A 18 -1.41 5.36 -11.43
N ASN A 19 -1.82 4.25 -12.05
CA ASN A 19 -3.21 3.82 -11.96
C ASN A 19 -3.50 3.13 -10.62
N GLN A 20 -4.79 2.96 -10.31
CA GLN A 20 -5.22 2.39 -9.03
C GLN A 20 -4.66 0.99 -8.79
N ASN A 21 -4.54 0.14 -9.82
CA ASN A 21 -3.99 -1.21 -9.63
C ASN A 21 -2.53 -1.18 -9.15
N GLN A 22 -1.72 -0.30 -9.73
CA GLN A 22 -0.32 -0.12 -9.33
C GLN A 22 -0.22 0.46 -7.91
N ILE A 23 -1.07 1.43 -7.57
CA ILE A 23 -1.13 2.02 -6.23
C ILE A 23 -1.52 0.93 -5.21
N ASP A 24 -2.56 0.15 -5.53
CA ASP A 24 -3.06 -0.89 -4.64
C ASP A 24 -1.98 -1.92 -4.33
N GLU A 25 -1.27 -2.38 -5.36
CA GLU A 25 -0.21 -3.37 -5.25
C GLU A 25 1.03 -2.83 -4.52
N VAL A 26 1.40 -1.56 -4.74
CA VAL A 26 2.47 -0.89 -3.97
C VAL A 26 2.15 -0.87 -2.48
N VAL A 27 0.93 -0.48 -2.11
CA VAL A 27 0.49 -0.42 -0.72
C VAL A 27 0.47 -1.82 -0.12
N TYR A 28 -0.16 -2.79 -0.78
CA TYR A 28 -0.24 -4.17 -0.30
C TYR A 28 1.14 -4.79 -0.06
N CYS A 29 2.01 -4.79 -1.06
CA CYS A 29 3.35 -5.38 -0.93
C CYS A 29 4.23 -4.67 0.12
N TYR A 30 3.99 -3.39 0.37
CA TYR A 30 4.70 -2.69 1.44
C TYR A 30 4.19 -3.08 2.83
N LEU A 31 2.87 -3.17 2.99
CA LEU A 31 2.19 -3.44 4.27
C LEU A 31 2.30 -4.90 4.72
N PHE A 32 2.25 -5.85 3.79
CA PHE A 32 2.21 -7.29 4.07
C PHE A 32 3.55 -7.96 3.77
N ASP A 33 4.11 -7.73 2.58
CA ASP A 33 5.33 -8.43 2.12
C ASP A 33 6.63 -7.73 2.53
N ALA A 34 6.55 -6.60 3.23
CA ALA A 34 7.69 -5.78 3.64
C ALA A 34 8.66 -5.45 2.47
N VAL A 35 8.13 -5.27 1.26
CA VAL A 35 8.95 -5.00 0.07
C VAL A 35 9.56 -3.59 0.18
N SER A 36 10.83 -3.46 -0.22
CA SER A 36 11.51 -2.16 -0.21
C SER A 36 11.01 -1.26 -1.34
N HIS A 37 11.05 0.07 -1.18
CA HIS A 37 10.63 1.01 -2.24
C HIS A 37 11.35 0.76 -3.57
N ARG A 38 12.66 0.47 -3.57
CA ARG A 38 13.42 0.14 -4.79
C ARG A 38 12.88 -1.09 -5.50
N LYS A 39 12.48 -2.10 -4.72
CA LYS A 39 11.94 -3.34 -5.27
C LYS A 39 10.52 -3.12 -5.79
N LEU A 40 9.70 -2.32 -5.10
CA LEU A 40 8.37 -1.91 -5.56
C LEU A 40 8.45 -1.17 -6.90
N ASP A 41 9.36 -0.21 -7.03
CA ASP A 41 9.60 0.49 -8.29
C ASP A 41 9.91 -0.50 -9.43
N GLN A 42 10.74 -1.52 -9.15
CA GLN A 42 11.12 -2.51 -10.15
C GLN A 42 9.96 -3.43 -10.55
N VAL A 43 9.31 -4.06 -9.57
CA VAL A 43 8.40 -5.19 -9.84
C VAL A 43 6.95 -4.78 -10.02
N VAL A 44 6.52 -3.68 -9.40
CA VAL A 44 5.14 -3.18 -9.48
C VAL A 44 5.03 -2.04 -10.49
N LEU A 45 5.97 -1.09 -10.43
CA LEU A 45 5.93 0.11 -11.28
C LEU A 45 6.68 -0.05 -12.61
N GLY A 46 7.39 -1.18 -12.80
CA GLY A 46 8.10 -1.50 -14.04
C GLY A 46 9.29 -0.59 -14.36
N LEU A 47 9.93 -0.02 -13.33
CA LEU A 47 11.01 0.93 -13.48
C LEU A 47 12.38 0.26 -13.32
N ASP A 48 13.41 0.89 -13.88
CA ASP A 48 14.78 0.53 -13.49
C ASP A 48 15.06 1.07 -12.09
N SER A 49 15.23 0.17 -11.12
CA SER A 49 15.56 0.51 -9.73
C SER A 49 16.90 1.25 -9.57
N ALA A 50 17.82 1.13 -10.55
CA ALA A 50 19.07 1.88 -10.57
C ALA A 50 18.85 3.37 -10.86
N GLU A 51 17.81 3.71 -11.61
CA GLU A 51 17.45 5.08 -12.00
C GLU A 51 16.38 5.69 -11.07
N SER A 52 15.35 4.91 -10.72
CA SER A 52 14.22 5.39 -9.92
C SER A 52 14.55 5.55 -8.43
N HIS A 53 15.55 4.78 -7.96
CA HIS A 53 16.01 4.71 -6.57
C HIS A 53 14.94 4.39 -5.51
N GLY A 54 13.73 3.98 -5.90
CA GLY A 54 12.60 3.77 -5.00
C GLY A 54 11.75 5.03 -4.76
N TYR A 55 12.02 6.13 -5.45
CA TYR A 55 11.35 7.40 -5.18
C TYR A 55 9.89 7.42 -5.62
N GLN A 56 9.51 6.60 -6.60
CA GLN A 56 8.15 6.58 -7.11
C GLN A 56 7.21 5.90 -6.10
N ALA A 57 7.50 4.66 -5.70
CA ALA A 57 6.75 3.95 -4.66
C ALA A 57 6.78 4.70 -3.32
N MET A 58 7.91 5.29 -2.93
CA MET A 58 7.99 6.12 -1.72
C MET A 58 7.04 7.32 -1.80
N GLY A 59 6.94 7.98 -2.96
CA GLY A 59 6.03 9.10 -3.16
C GLY A 59 4.56 8.71 -3.03
N ILE A 60 4.16 7.56 -3.60
CA ILE A 60 2.81 6.99 -3.45
C ILE A 60 2.49 6.77 -1.97
N LEU A 61 3.36 6.03 -1.25
CA LEU A 61 3.15 5.68 0.15
C LEU A 61 3.07 6.94 1.04
N HIS A 62 3.98 7.89 0.85
CA HIS A 62 4.00 9.12 1.64
C HIS A 62 2.79 10.01 1.38
N TYR A 63 2.24 10.03 0.15
CA TYR A 63 1.00 10.76 -0.12
C TYR A 63 -0.16 10.20 0.71
N LEU A 64 -0.30 8.87 0.75
CA LEU A 64 -1.26 8.15 1.60
C LEU A 64 -0.92 8.17 3.10
N GLY A 65 0.20 8.80 3.47
CA GLY A 65 0.67 8.87 4.85
C GLY A 65 1.26 7.57 5.40
N VAL A 66 1.50 6.58 4.55
CA VAL A 66 2.15 5.32 4.91
C VAL A 66 3.66 5.54 5.02
N THR A 67 4.20 5.36 6.22
CA THR A 67 5.63 5.56 6.53
C THR A 67 6.34 4.24 6.83
N LYS A 68 7.64 4.30 7.19
CA LYS A 68 8.46 3.11 7.50
C LYS A 68 7.87 2.20 8.60
N GLU A 69 7.13 2.78 9.54
CA GLU A 69 6.53 2.07 10.66
C GLU A 69 5.42 1.10 10.24
N PHE A 70 4.87 1.27 9.03
CA PHE A 70 3.87 0.39 8.44
C PHE A 70 4.47 -0.78 7.66
N LYS A 71 5.78 -0.76 7.40
CA LYS A 71 6.43 -1.74 6.53
C LYS A 71 6.35 -3.14 7.14
N GLY A 72 5.66 -4.06 6.46
CA GLY A 72 5.43 -5.42 6.95
C GLY A 72 4.62 -5.48 8.24
N LEU A 73 3.91 -4.41 8.61
CA LEU A 73 3.16 -4.36 9.87
C LEU A 73 2.09 -5.46 9.93
N PHE A 74 1.54 -5.85 8.77
CA PHE A 74 0.45 -6.82 8.68
C PHE A 74 0.90 -8.17 8.09
N SER A 75 2.20 -8.48 8.08
CA SER A 75 2.74 -9.70 7.43
C SER A 75 2.15 -11.01 7.95
N ASP A 76 1.75 -11.03 9.23
CA ASP A 76 1.22 -12.22 9.91
C ASP A 76 -0.30 -12.16 10.13
N ILE A 77 -0.99 -11.22 9.46
CA ILE A 77 -2.42 -10.99 9.60
C ILE A 77 -3.08 -11.19 8.23
N GLU A 78 -4.20 -11.90 8.20
CA GLU A 78 -5.00 -12.05 6.98
C GLU A 78 -5.53 -10.69 6.48
N LEU A 79 -5.71 -10.59 5.17
CA LEU A 79 -6.13 -9.34 4.52
C LEU A 79 -7.49 -8.85 5.06
N GLU A 80 -8.46 -9.75 5.17
CA GLU A 80 -9.80 -9.48 5.71
C GLU A 80 -9.72 -8.99 7.15
N LYS A 81 -8.95 -9.67 8.00
CA LYS A 81 -8.75 -9.28 9.41
C LYS A 81 -8.10 -7.91 9.53
N THR A 82 -7.18 -7.57 8.63
CA THR A 82 -6.54 -6.25 8.58
C THR A 82 -7.56 -5.15 8.24
N ILE A 83 -8.46 -5.41 7.29
CA ILE A 83 -9.54 -4.49 6.92
C ILE A 83 -10.47 -4.23 8.11
N ASP A 84 -10.87 -5.28 8.82
CA ASP A 84 -11.73 -5.17 10.01
C ASP A 84 -11.03 -4.36 11.11
N LEU A 85 -9.76 -4.69 11.40
CA LEU A 85 -8.95 -4.03 12.42
C LEU A 85 -8.72 -2.53 12.15
N LEU A 86 -8.50 -2.14 10.90
CA LEU A 86 -8.41 -0.71 10.51
C LEU A 86 -9.77 -0.01 10.63
N SER A 87 -10.85 -0.69 10.26
CA SER A 87 -12.21 -0.17 10.33
C SER A 87 -12.67 0.10 11.76
N GLU A 88 -12.36 -0.81 12.69
CA GLU A 88 -12.71 -0.69 14.12
C GLU A 88 -11.90 0.39 14.85
N LYS A 89 -10.62 0.59 14.47
CA LYS A 89 -9.75 1.56 15.14
C LYS A 89 -10.16 2.99 14.82
N ASP A 90 -10.22 3.32 13.53
CA ASP A 90 -10.65 4.62 13.00
C ASP A 90 -10.84 4.50 11.48
N GLY A 91 -11.93 3.85 11.06
CA GLY A 91 -12.15 3.54 9.65
C GLY A 91 -12.20 4.77 8.72
N ILE A 92 -12.57 5.94 9.23
CA ILE A 92 -12.55 7.19 8.44
C ILE A 92 -11.10 7.61 8.17
N TYR A 93 -10.26 7.57 9.20
CA TYR A 93 -8.85 7.96 9.09
C TYR A 93 -8.04 7.04 8.17
N TYR A 94 -8.32 5.74 8.16
CA TYR A 94 -7.62 4.77 7.30
C TYR A 94 -8.37 4.44 6.00
N SER A 95 -9.38 5.21 5.63
CA SER A 95 -10.29 4.90 4.51
C SER A 95 -9.59 4.58 3.19
N GLU A 96 -8.61 5.39 2.77
CA GLU A 96 -7.87 5.15 1.52
C GLU A 96 -7.10 3.82 1.52
N ILE A 97 -6.53 3.45 2.68
CA ILE A 97 -5.83 2.15 2.83
C ILE A 97 -6.86 1.03 2.84
N ILE A 98 -7.97 1.19 3.55
CA ILE A 98 -9.04 0.19 3.59
C ILE A 98 -9.59 -0.08 2.19
N ASP A 99 -9.83 0.96 1.39
CA ASP A 99 -10.35 0.85 0.03
C ASP A 99 -9.35 0.14 -0.89
N THR A 100 -8.06 0.47 -0.75
CA THR A 100 -6.95 -0.23 -1.42
C THR A 100 -6.98 -1.74 -1.10
N LEU A 101 -7.08 -2.09 0.18
CA LEU A 101 -7.08 -3.49 0.61
C LEU A 101 -8.33 -4.25 0.16
N LYS A 102 -9.50 -3.59 0.17
CA LYS A 102 -10.75 -4.17 -0.39
C LYS A 102 -10.65 -4.42 -1.89
N SER A 103 -10.02 -3.52 -2.64
CA SER A 103 -9.74 -3.70 -4.07
C SER A 103 -8.87 -4.94 -4.33
N ILE A 104 -7.80 -5.13 -3.54
CA ILE A 104 -6.95 -6.34 -3.62
C ILE A 104 -7.72 -7.61 -3.26
N LEU A 105 -8.55 -7.56 -2.21
CA LEU A 105 -9.37 -8.70 -1.79
C LEU A 105 -10.36 -9.13 -2.87
N GLN A 106 -11.05 -8.17 -3.49
CA GLN A 106 -11.98 -8.42 -4.60
C GLN A 106 -11.27 -9.12 -5.77
N LYS A 107 -10.14 -8.56 -6.23
CA LYS A 107 -9.33 -9.14 -7.32
C LYS A 107 -8.88 -10.57 -7.01
N SER A 108 -8.48 -10.81 -5.77
CA SER A 108 -8.05 -12.14 -5.32
C SER A 108 -9.17 -13.17 -5.35
N ASN A 109 -10.41 -12.75 -5.07
CA ASN A 109 -11.59 -13.61 -5.13
C ASN A 109 -12.05 -13.85 -6.57
N ASP A 110 -11.96 -12.84 -7.44
CA ASP A 110 -12.31 -12.96 -8.86
C ASP A 110 -11.35 -13.93 -9.58
N ASN A 111 -10.05 -13.88 -9.27
CA ASN A 111 -9.04 -14.79 -9.83
C ASN A 111 -9.18 -16.24 -9.36
N LYS A 112 -9.86 -16.51 -8.23
CA LYS A 112 -10.13 -17.87 -7.74
C LYS A 112 -11.37 -18.51 -8.38
N GLN A 113 -12.17 -17.75 -9.13
CA GLN A 113 -13.38 -18.23 -9.80
C GLN A 113 -13.17 -18.66 -11.25
N ILE A 114 -11.92 -18.68 -11.74
CA ILE A 114 -11.52 -19.10 -13.10
C ILE A 114 -10.78 -20.43 -13.05
#